data_AF-A0A9P6IC29-F1
#
_entry.id   AF-A0A9P6IC29-F1
#
_cell.length_a   1.000
_cell.length_b   1.000
_cell.length_c   1.000
_cell.angle_alpha   90.00
_cell.angle_beta   90.00
_cell.angle_gamma   90.00
#
_symmetry.space_group_name_H-M   'P 1'
#
loop_
_entity.id
_entity.type
_entity.pdbx_description
1 polymer ?
#
loop_
_entity_poly.entity_id
_entity_poly.type
_entity_poly.pdbx_seq_one_letter_code
_entity_poly.pdbx_strand_id
1 'polypeptide(L)'
;MAAGSDGRRAKTAHVNMMTDTIITNISAEGLRVVLRSLLASHPDVTSTFEAETKTYIQDVALPKISKQASKPDISALKDTQKTIRCMLGCGLSHESITLMSKLAVQGADLLQSSEPVDGVEDFLASVDGDIVQLVTAVEKTLSSAGRTQLLDEEKSILNGLHKSLIDCKTATGGNQLEYPYTRALTATCILLGIPAPETVNLASVDADLHSAPPVAKETFELNGRKLPRIFSGLWQMSSPSWGSAPTSKIIAQFSRYVRAGMVAFDMADHYGDAEIVFGRFNYLYPLKGVTFAGTKYCVFSPMKVTREAVQANVSERCRRLQTEKVDLLQFHWQFYDDSQYLDALRFLAEDERVSTLGLCNFDTKHLEAVLDNGIKVYSNQVQFSLIDSRPVVRMAKVCEQHDVKLLTYGTLCGGFLAEKWLGKDEPDLYAESITPSQRKYYAMIRSWGGWTLFQELLRVLKTIASKHHVSVSTVAIRWVLDFPYVGAVIVGARMGISEHTDENTASLGWSLDENDRASIEEVLKRSSRLEMFEDMGDCGGEYR
;
A
#
# COMPACT_ATOMS: atom_id res chain seq x y z
N MET A 1 5.23 -17.54 -32.93
CA MET A 1 6.67 -17.89 -33.03
C MET A 1 7.32 -16.98 -34.05
N ALA A 2 7.84 -15.83 -33.61
CA ALA A 2 8.73 -15.00 -34.40
C ALA A 2 10.13 -15.15 -33.78
N ALA A 3 11.13 -15.42 -34.61
CA ALA A 3 12.51 -15.57 -34.17
C ALA A 3 13.08 -14.20 -33.83
N GLY A 4 13.47 -13.99 -32.57
CA GLY A 4 14.17 -12.78 -32.12
C GLY A 4 15.52 -12.63 -32.82
N SER A 5 15.91 -11.39 -33.09
CA SER A 5 17.06 -10.99 -33.91
C SER A 5 18.44 -11.19 -33.26
N ASP A 6 18.52 -11.88 -32.11
CA ASP A 6 19.73 -11.85 -31.26
C ASP A 6 20.53 -13.17 -31.23
N GLY A 7 20.40 -14.02 -32.26
CA GLY A 7 21.32 -15.14 -32.50
C GLY A 7 21.41 -16.22 -31.41
N ARG A 8 20.65 -16.14 -30.31
CA ARG A 8 20.53 -17.22 -29.33
C ARG A 8 19.73 -18.35 -29.95
N ARG A 9 20.39 -19.50 -30.17
CA ARG A 9 19.70 -20.76 -30.53
C ARG A 9 18.58 -20.99 -29.52
N ALA A 10 17.33 -20.93 -29.99
CA ALA A 10 16.19 -21.34 -29.20
C ALA A 10 16.44 -22.78 -28.72
N LYS A 11 16.58 -22.98 -27.40
CA LYS A 11 16.41 -24.31 -26.81
C LYS A 11 14.92 -24.62 -26.94
N THR A 12 14.53 -25.18 -28.08
CA THR A 12 13.16 -25.59 -28.38
C THR A 12 12.79 -26.79 -27.51
N ALA A 13 12.36 -26.52 -26.27
CA ALA A 13 11.53 -27.47 -25.56
C ALA A 13 10.14 -27.44 -26.22
N HIS A 14 9.71 -28.56 -26.81
CA HIS A 14 8.36 -28.70 -27.33
C HIS A 14 7.38 -28.53 -26.16
N VAL A 15 6.51 -27.52 -26.20
CA VAL A 15 5.40 -27.42 -25.23
C VAL A 15 4.51 -28.63 -25.44
N ASN A 16 4.33 -29.47 -24.43
CA ASN A 16 3.49 -30.66 -24.51
C ASN A 16 2.09 -30.25 -25.03
N MET A 17 1.54 -30.96 -26.03
CA MET A 17 0.23 -30.65 -26.61
C MET A 17 -0.90 -30.63 -25.57
N MET A 18 -0.78 -31.44 -24.50
CA MET A 18 -1.73 -31.41 -23.39
C MET A 18 -1.64 -30.10 -22.59
N THR A 19 -0.44 -29.54 -22.42
CA THR A 19 -0.25 -28.23 -21.79
C THR A 19 -0.81 -27.11 -22.67
N ASP A 20 -0.61 -27.19 -23.98
CA ASP A 20 -1.18 -26.21 -24.91
C ASP A 20 -2.72 -26.26 -24.96
N THR A 21 -3.29 -27.46 -24.82
CA THR A 21 -4.74 -27.64 -24.66
C THR A 21 -5.26 -26.92 -23.41
N ILE A 22 -4.53 -26.98 -22.30
CA ILE A 22 -4.86 -26.23 -21.08
C ILE A 22 -4.83 -24.73 -21.35
N ILE A 23 -3.75 -24.20 -21.95
CA ILE A 23 -3.59 -22.77 -22.26
C ILE A 23 -4.71 -22.28 -23.17
N THR A 24 -5.09 -23.08 -24.17
CA THR A 24 -6.10 -22.72 -25.16
C THR A 24 -7.52 -22.68 -24.60
N ASN A 25 -7.84 -23.53 -23.62
CA ASN A 25 -9.21 -23.70 -23.14
C ASN A 25 -9.49 -23.05 -21.78
N ILE A 26 -8.47 -22.78 -20.95
CA ILE A 26 -8.66 -22.01 -19.72
C ILE A 26 -9.00 -20.55 -20.08
N SER A 27 -9.98 -19.98 -19.38
CA SER A 27 -10.32 -18.55 -19.54
C SER A 27 -9.13 -17.64 -19.20
N ALA A 28 -9.11 -16.42 -19.74
CA ALA A 28 -8.04 -15.48 -19.43
C ALA A 28 -7.85 -15.25 -17.91
N GLU A 29 -8.94 -15.25 -17.13
CA GLU A 29 -8.83 -15.13 -15.67
C GLU A 29 -8.32 -16.41 -15.01
N GLY A 30 -8.76 -17.58 -15.47
CA GLY A 30 -8.20 -18.86 -14.99
C GLY A 30 -6.70 -18.95 -15.23
N LEU A 31 -6.20 -18.46 -16.37
CA LEU A 31 -4.76 -18.39 -16.66
C LEU A 31 -4.03 -17.47 -15.69
N ARG A 32 -4.58 -16.28 -15.39
CA ARG A 32 -3.99 -15.36 -14.41
C ARG A 32 -3.94 -15.99 -13.02
N VAL A 33 -4.98 -16.71 -12.63
CA VAL A 33 -5.04 -17.44 -11.36
C VAL A 33 -3.94 -18.50 -11.27
N VAL A 34 -3.85 -19.37 -12.27
CA VAL A 34 -2.84 -20.43 -12.31
C VAL A 34 -1.44 -19.83 -12.31
N LEU A 35 -1.21 -18.77 -13.09
CA LEU A 35 0.07 -18.08 -13.13
C LEU A 35 0.43 -17.44 -11.78
N ARG A 36 -0.51 -16.75 -11.11
CA ARG A 36 -0.29 -16.21 -9.77
C ARG A 36 0.07 -17.31 -8.77
N SER A 37 -0.62 -18.46 -8.83
CA SER A 37 -0.31 -19.61 -7.99
C SER A 37 1.07 -20.18 -8.29
N LEU A 38 1.45 -20.29 -9.58
CA LEU A 38 2.74 -20.78 -9.99
C LEU A 38 3.87 -19.90 -9.45
N LEU A 39 3.75 -18.58 -9.60
CA LEU A 39 4.74 -17.60 -9.13
C LEU A 39 4.85 -17.57 -7.60
N ALA A 40 3.73 -17.75 -6.90
CA ALA A 40 3.73 -17.81 -5.43
C ALA A 40 4.38 -19.09 -4.89
N SER A 41 4.13 -20.24 -5.52
CA SER A 41 4.66 -21.53 -5.07
C SER A 41 6.08 -21.83 -5.59
N HIS A 42 6.49 -21.19 -6.70
CA HIS A 42 7.79 -21.38 -7.35
C HIS A 42 8.40 -20.03 -7.72
N PRO A 43 8.96 -19.30 -6.73
CA PRO A 43 9.50 -17.95 -6.96
C PRO A 43 10.60 -17.88 -8.02
N ASP A 44 11.32 -18.99 -8.25
CA ASP A 44 12.35 -19.14 -9.29
C ASP A 44 11.81 -18.92 -10.71
N VAL A 45 10.52 -19.18 -10.94
CA VAL A 45 9.85 -18.98 -12.22
C VAL A 45 9.68 -17.49 -12.56
N THR A 46 9.65 -16.61 -11.56
CA THR A 46 9.36 -15.17 -11.73
C THR A 46 10.29 -14.50 -12.73
N SER A 47 11.60 -14.71 -12.58
CA SER A 47 12.61 -14.12 -13.47
C SER A 47 12.43 -14.56 -14.94
N THR A 48 12.02 -15.81 -15.16
CA THR A 48 11.73 -16.34 -16.50
C THR A 48 10.47 -15.72 -17.08
N PHE A 49 9.40 -15.62 -16.27
CA PHE A 49 8.15 -14.99 -16.68
C PHE A 49 8.35 -13.51 -17.08
N GLU A 50 9.13 -12.76 -16.30
CA GLU A 50 9.48 -11.37 -16.59
C GLU A 50 10.29 -11.25 -17.89
N ALA A 51 11.27 -12.13 -18.11
CA ALA A 51 12.08 -12.16 -19.33
C ALA A 51 11.24 -12.46 -20.59
N GLU A 52 10.37 -13.46 -20.54
CA GLU A 52 9.47 -13.77 -21.67
C GLU A 52 8.44 -12.65 -21.91
N THR A 53 7.95 -12.01 -20.84
CA THR A 53 7.10 -10.82 -20.95
C THR A 53 7.84 -9.68 -21.63
N LYS A 54 9.09 -9.41 -21.26
CA LYS A 54 9.94 -8.40 -21.89
C LYS A 54 10.09 -8.65 -23.40
N THR A 55 10.37 -9.88 -23.81
CA THR A 55 10.43 -10.29 -25.23
C THR A 55 9.10 -10.03 -25.95
N TYR A 56 7.97 -10.47 -25.37
CA TYR A 56 6.65 -10.23 -25.94
C TYR A 56 6.35 -8.73 -26.13
N ILE A 57 6.69 -7.91 -25.14
CA ILE A 57 6.45 -6.47 -25.21
C ILE A 57 7.27 -5.82 -26.33
N GLN A 58 8.55 -6.18 -26.44
CA GLN A 58 9.47 -5.65 -27.46
C GLN A 58 9.08 -6.09 -28.87
N ASP A 59 8.74 -7.36 -29.07
CA ASP A 59 8.51 -7.95 -30.38
C ASP A 59 7.08 -7.76 -30.91
N VAL A 60 6.10 -7.62 -30.00
CA VAL A 60 4.67 -7.65 -30.36
C VAL A 60 3.93 -6.39 -29.91
N ALA A 61 4.00 -6.03 -28.63
CA ALA A 61 3.15 -4.97 -28.08
C ALA A 61 3.58 -3.56 -28.55
N LEU A 62 4.87 -3.22 -28.45
CA LEU A 62 5.38 -1.91 -28.85
C LEU A 62 5.20 -1.63 -30.36
N PRO A 63 5.50 -2.58 -31.28
CA PRO A 63 5.21 -2.39 -32.70
C PRO A 63 3.72 -2.15 -33.00
N LYS A 64 2.81 -2.76 -32.22
CA LYS A 64 1.36 -2.57 -32.39
C LYS A 64 0.94 -1.15 -31.98
N ILE A 65 1.44 -0.64 -30.86
CA ILE A 65 1.15 0.73 -30.40
C ILE A 65 1.67 1.76 -31.40
N SER A 66 2.86 1.52 -31.95
CA SER A 66 3.49 2.44 -32.91
C SER A 66 2.70 2.60 -34.22
N LYS A 67 1.79 1.66 -34.51
CA LYS A 67 0.91 1.66 -35.70
C LYS A 67 -0.50 2.19 -35.42
N GLN A 68 -0.86 2.51 -34.17
CA GLN A 68 -2.17 3.08 -33.84
C GLN A 68 -2.32 4.51 -34.39
N ALA A 69 -3.55 4.88 -34.76
CA ALA A 69 -3.87 6.16 -35.38
C ALA A 69 -3.53 7.35 -34.47
N SER A 70 -3.28 8.52 -35.08
CA SER A 70 -2.84 9.74 -34.39
C SER A 70 -3.90 10.46 -33.57
N LYS A 71 -5.19 10.15 -33.74
CA LYS A 71 -6.26 10.76 -32.93
C LYS A 71 -6.38 10.04 -31.58
N PRO A 72 -6.45 10.79 -30.47
CA PRO A 72 -6.58 10.19 -29.16
C PRO A 72 -7.98 9.57 -29.03
N ASP A 73 -8.01 8.26 -28.83
CA ASP A 73 -9.18 7.49 -28.42
C ASP A 73 -8.87 6.87 -27.06
N ILE A 74 -9.76 7.05 -26.09
CA ILE A 74 -9.55 6.57 -24.71
C ILE A 74 -9.32 5.06 -24.65
N SER A 75 -9.92 4.28 -25.56
CA SER A 75 -9.68 2.83 -25.61
C SER A 75 -8.24 2.51 -26.03
N ALA A 76 -7.73 3.17 -27.07
CA ALA A 76 -6.34 3.02 -27.51
C ALA A 76 -5.33 3.48 -26.44
N LEU A 77 -5.64 4.57 -25.73
CA LEU A 77 -4.81 5.04 -24.62
C LEU A 77 -4.81 4.06 -23.44
N LYS A 78 -5.95 3.44 -23.10
CA LYS A 78 -6.04 2.38 -22.09
C LYS A 78 -5.19 1.16 -22.47
N ASP A 79 -5.14 0.79 -23.75
CA ASP A 79 -4.26 -0.30 -24.20
C ASP A 79 -2.78 0.07 -24.11
N THR A 80 -2.43 1.31 -24.45
CA THR A 80 -1.07 1.85 -24.24
C THR A 80 -0.68 1.83 -22.76
N GLN A 81 -1.58 2.24 -21.87
CA GLN A 81 -1.39 2.18 -20.42
C GLN A 81 -1.11 0.75 -19.93
N LYS A 82 -1.88 -0.24 -20.41
CA LYS A 82 -1.65 -1.67 -20.06
C LYS A 82 -0.25 -2.13 -20.48
N THR A 83 0.19 -1.77 -21.69
CA THR A 83 1.55 -2.10 -22.15
C THR A 83 2.62 -1.44 -21.29
N ILE A 84 2.46 -0.17 -20.91
CA ILE A 84 3.39 0.50 -20.00
C ILE A 84 3.45 -0.22 -18.65
N ARG A 85 2.31 -0.64 -18.10
CA ARG A 85 2.29 -1.44 -16.84
C ARG A 85 3.06 -2.75 -16.97
N CYS A 86 2.94 -3.44 -18.11
CA CYS A 86 3.77 -4.62 -18.38
C CYS A 86 5.25 -4.27 -18.49
N MET A 87 5.61 -3.16 -19.13
CA MET A 87 7.00 -2.68 -19.20
C MET A 87 7.58 -2.45 -17.80
N LEU A 88 6.84 -1.76 -16.92
CA LEU A 88 7.26 -1.57 -15.53
C LEU A 88 7.44 -2.90 -14.80
N GLY A 89 6.51 -3.84 -14.99
CA GLY A 89 6.55 -5.17 -14.36
C GLY A 89 7.69 -6.07 -14.83
N CYS A 90 8.27 -5.84 -16.02
CA CYS A 90 9.39 -6.63 -16.55
C CYS A 90 10.72 -5.86 -16.62
N GLY A 91 10.84 -4.77 -15.86
CA GLY A 91 12.09 -4.01 -15.72
C GLY A 91 12.45 -3.10 -16.89
N LEU A 92 11.50 -2.76 -17.77
CA LEU A 92 11.64 -1.77 -18.85
C LEU A 92 11.25 -0.35 -18.39
N SER A 93 11.60 0.02 -17.16
CA SER A 93 11.15 1.28 -16.53
C SER A 93 11.63 2.51 -17.30
N HIS A 94 12.90 2.55 -17.71
CA HIS A 94 13.50 3.68 -18.43
C HIS A 94 12.90 3.84 -19.83
N GLU A 95 12.74 2.72 -20.55
CA GLU A 95 12.17 2.69 -21.90
C GLU A 95 10.70 3.11 -21.91
N SER A 96 9.98 2.87 -20.81
CA SER A 96 8.57 3.22 -20.68
C SER A 96 8.32 4.73 -20.53
N ILE A 97 9.31 5.52 -20.08
CA ILE A 97 9.13 6.96 -19.78
C ILE A 97 8.70 7.76 -21.02
N THR A 98 9.29 7.48 -22.17
CA THR A 98 8.96 8.17 -23.42
C THR A 98 7.52 7.87 -23.84
N LEU A 99 7.10 6.60 -23.74
CA LEU A 99 5.74 6.19 -24.07
C LEU A 99 4.73 6.78 -23.08
N MET A 100 5.08 6.81 -21.80
CA MET A 100 4.27 7.43 -20.74
C MET A 100 4.11 8.93 -20.94
N SER A 101 5.17 9.63 -21.36
CA SER A 101 5.10 11.07 -21.66
C SER A 101 4.10 11.36 -22.79
N LYS A 102 4.11 10.54 -23.85
CA LYS A 102 3.12 10.62 -24.94
C LYS A 102 1.70 10.34 -24.45
N LEU A 103 1.53 9.30 -23.63
CA LEU A 103 0.23 8.95 -23.04
C LEU A 103 -0.33 10.10 -22.20
N ALA A 104 0.52 10.76 -21.40
CA ALA A 104 0.12 11.91 -20.59
C ALA A 104 -0.35 13.09 -21.44
N VAL A 105 0.40 13.44 -22.50
CA VAL A 105 0.00 14.53 -23.41
C VAL A 105 -1.32 14.21 -24.10
N GLN A 106 -1.45 13.02 -24.68
CA GLN A 106 -2.68 12.60 -25.37
C GLN A 106 -3.88 12.51 -24.43
N GLY A 107 -3.66 12.11 -23.18
CA GLY A 107 -4.70 12.10 -22.15
C GLY A 107 -5.17 13.52 -21.78
N ALA A 108 -4.23 14.46 -21.62
CA ALA A 108 -4.58 15.87 -21.38
C ALA A 108 -5.29 16.51 -22.58
N ASP A 109 -4.95 16.12 -23.80
CA ASP A 109 -5.67 16.54 -25.01
C ASP A 109 -7.12 16.04 -25.01
N LEU A 110 -7.37 14.79 -24.59
CA LEU A 110 -8.73 14.25 -24.42
C LEU A 110 -9.55 15.04 -23.39
N LEU A 111 -8.93 15.42 -22.27
CA LEU A 111 -9.61 16.20 -21.24
C LEU A 111 -10.09 17.56 -21.75
N GLN A 112 -9.36 18.13 -22.72
CA GLN A 112 -9.64 19.43 -23.33
C GLN A 112 -10.51 19.33 -24.59
N SER A 113 -10.92 18.11 -24.98
CA SER A 113 -11.79 17.89 -26.14
C SER A 113 -13.10 18.65 -25.99
N SER A 114 -13.59 19.23 -27.09
CA SER A 114 -14.92 19.87 -27.16
C SER A 114 -16.06 18.87 -26.94
N GLU A 115 -15.83 17.60 -27.23
CA GLU A 115 -16.75 16.50 -26.96
C GLU A 115 -16.32 15.81 -25.65
N PRO A 116 -17.17 15.81 -24.60
CA PRO A 116 -16.87 15.13 -23.35
C PRO A 116 -16.65 13.63 -23.57
N VAL A 117 -15.53 13.12 -23.06
CA VAL A 117 -15.20 11.69 -23.12
C VAL A 117 -15.47 11.07 -21.76
N ASP A 118 -16.40 10.13 -21.71
CA ASP A 118 -16.77 9.45 -20.47
C ASP A 118 -15.59 8.67 -19.87
N GLY A 119 -15.43 8.78 -18.55
CA GLY A 119 -14.34 8.14 -17.79
C GLY A 119 -12.93 8.68 -18.05
N VAL A 120 -12.78 9.84 -18.71
CA VAL A 120 -11.46 10.45 -18.95
C VAL A 120 -10.77 10.84 -17.64
N GLU A 121 -11.49 11.42 -16.67
CA GLU A 121 -10.91 11.83 -15.39
C GLU A 121 -10.36 10.64 -14.59
N ASP A 122 -11.09 9.53 -14.53
CA ASP A 122 -10.66 8.30 -13.85
C ASP A 122 -9.45 7.68 -14.56
N PHE A 123 -9.45 7.69 -15.89
CA PHE A 123 -8.32 7.25 -16.68
C PHE A 123 -7.07 8.11 -16.39
N LEU A 124 -7.24 9.43 -16.31
CA LEU A 124 -6.17 10.36 -16.03
C LEU A 124 -5.63 10.25 -14.60
N ALA A 125 -6.50 10.07 -13.61
CA ALA A 125 -6.10 9.78 -12.24
C ALA A 125 -5.29 8.47 -12.15
N SER A 126 -5.68 7.46 -12.93
CA SER A 126 -4.95 6.20 -13.05
C SER A 126 -3.57 6.38 -13.71
N VAL A 127 -3.48 7.19 -14.77
CA VAL A 127 -2.20 7.54 -15.43
C VAL A 127 -1.29 8.34 -14.50
N ASP A 128 -1.82 9.31 -13.76
CA ASP A 128 -1.08 10.10 -12.76
C ASP A 128 -0.39 9.18 -11.74
N GLY A 129 -1.12 8.19 -11.23
CA GLY A 129 -0.56 7.18 -10.32
C GLY A 129 0.48 6.27 -10.97
N ASP A 130 0.27 5.84 -12.23
CA ASP A 130 1.24 5.01 -12.96
C ASP A 130 2.56 5.77 -13.23
N ILE A 131 2.51 7.09 -13.47
CA ILE A 131 3.72 7.90 -13.62
C ILE A 131 4.50 7.94 -12.31
N VAL A 132 3.82 8.04 -11.16
CA VAL A 132 4.53 7.98 -9.86
C VAL A 132 5.20 6.62 -9.67
N GLN A 133 4.52 5.51 -10.00
CA GLN A 133 5.13 4.17 -9.94
C GLN A 133 6.38 4.06 -10.81
N LEU A 134 6.32 4.64 -12.02
CA LEU A 134 7.43 4.68 -12.95
C LEU A 134 8.62 5.49 -12.40
N VAL A 135 8.37 6.67 -11.83
CA VAL A 135 9.40 7.51 -11.21
C VAL A 135 10.03 6.80 -9.99
N THR A 136 9.19 6.16 -9.15
CA THR A 136 9.66 5.37 -8.01
C THR A 136 10.47 4.14 -8.46
N ALA A 137 10.10 3.49 -9.56
CA ALA A 137 10.87 2.37 -10.10
C ALA A 137 12.26 2.82 -10.56
N VAL A 138 12.37 3.97 -11.25
CA VAL A 138 13.66 4.56 -11.62
C VAL A 138 14.50 4.88 -10.39
N GLU A 139 13.92 5.52 -9.38
CA GLU A 139 14.61 5.83 -8.12
C GLU A 139 15.16 4.56 -7.44
N LYS A 140 14.35 3.49 -7.36
CA LYS A 140 14.80 2.21 -6.79
C LYS A 140 15.97 1.60 -7.54
N THR A 141 16.05 1.76 -8.87
CA THR A 141 17.21 1.27 -9.63
C THR A 141 18.51 1.99 -9.27
N LEU A 142 18.44 3.24 -8.79
CA LEU A 142 19.61 3.96 -8.26
C LEU A 142 20.10 3.30 -6.97
N SER A 143 19.19 3.09 -6.02
CA SER A 143 19.50 2.47 -4.73
C SER A 143 20.09 1.08 -4.91
N SER A 144 19.48 0.25 -5.77
CA SER A 144 19.97 -1.10 -6.07
C SER A 144 21.35 -1.09 -6.74
N ALA A 145 21.67 -0.04 -7.50
CA ALA A 145 22.97 0.16 -8.11
C ALA A 145 24.00 0.82 -7.16
N GLY A 146 23.65 1.09 -5.91
CA GLY A 146 24.50 1.83 -4.97
C GLY A 146 24.74 3.29 -5.38
N ARG A 147 23.88 3.86 -6.23
CA ARG A 147 23.96 5.22 -6.74
C ARG A 147 23.00 6.14 -5.98
N THR A 148 23.43 7.36 -5.73
CA THR A 148 22.60 8.43 -5.16
C THR A 148 22.19 9.49 -6.18
N GLN A 149 22.67 9.36 -7.42
CA GLN A 149 22.44 10.31 -8.50
C GLN A 149 22.09 9.60 -9.80
N LEU A 150 21.22 10.25 -10.58
CA LEU A 150 20.86 9.87 -11.94
C LEU A 150 22.04 10.06 -12.89
N LEU A 151 22.17 9.18 -13.88
CA LEU A 151 23.03 9.39 -15.05
C LEU A 151 22.47 10.51 -15.94
N ASP A 152 23.32 11.09 -16.78
CA ASP A 152 22.92 12.16 -17.70
C ASP A 152 21.80 11.71 -18.65
N GLU A 153 21.83 10.45 -19.11
CA GLU A 153 20.78 9.87 -19.96
C GLU A 153 19.45 9.73 -19.19
N GLU A 154 19.49 9.16 -17.98
CA GLU A 154 18.31 9.02 -17.10
C GLU A 154 17.70 10.39 -16.78
N LYS A 155 18.55 11.37 -16.46
CA LYS A 155 18.16 12.74 -16.19
C LYS A 155 17.56 13.43 -17.41
N SER A 156 18.12 13.21 -18.61
CA SER A 156 17.58 13.74 -19.87
C SER A 156 16.17 13.22 -20.14
N ILE A 157 15.94 11.92 -19.97
CA ILE A 157 14.62 11.30 -20.16
C ILE A 157 13.61 11.83 -19.14
N LEU A 158 13.99 11.93 -17.85
CA LEU A 158 13.13 12.50 -16.81
C LEU A 158 12.83 13.99 -17.02
N ASN A 159 13.78 14.76 -17.54
CA ASN A 159 13.54 16.16 -17.94
C ASN A 159 12.51 16.24 -19.08
N GLY A 160 12.52 15.30 -20.02
CA GLY A 160 11.51 15.17 -21.06
C GLY A 160 10.10 14.90 -20.51
N LEU A 161 10.00 13.99 -19.54
CA LEU A 161 8.75 13.74 -18.81
C LEU A 161 8.28 14.99 -18.06
N HIS A 162 9.17 15.62 -17.28
CA HIS A 162 8.87 16.85 -16.55
C HIS A 162 8.35 17.95 -17.48
N LYS A 163 9.01 18.17 -18.62
CA LYS A 163 8.55 19.15 -19.62
C LYS A 163 7.15 18.82 -20.11
N SER A 164 6.88 17.56 -20.47
CA SER A 164 5.55 17.12 -20.93
C SER A 164 4.46 17.38 -19.87
N LEU A 165 4.78 17.14 -18.60
CA LEU A 165 3.87 17.39 -17.48
C LEU A 165 3.59 18.90 -17.29
N ILE A 166 4.60 19.75 -17.42
CA ILE A 166 4.45 21.22 -17.36
C ILE A 166 3.64 21.75 -18.55
N ASP A 167 3.86 21.22 -19.75
CA ASP A 167 3.10 21.58 -20.94
C ASP A 167 1.61 21.22 -20.75
N CYS A 168 1.32 20.03 -20.20
CA CYS A 168 -0.04 19.63 -19.83
C CYS A 168 -0.67 20.57 -18.78
N LYS A 169 0.10 21.02 -17.78
CA LYS A 169 -0.37 21.99 -16.76
C LYS A 169 -0.74 23.33 -17.38
N THR A 170 0.09 23.80 -18.31
CA THR A 170 -0.12 25.08 -18.99
C THR A 170 -1.38 25.02 -19.87
N ALA A 171 -1.57 23.93 -20.61
CA ALA A 171 -2.74 23.72 -21.46
C ALA A 171 -4.05 23.64 -20.65
N THR A 172 -4.07 22.84 -19.59
CA THR A 172 -5.26 22.67 -18.72
C THR A 172 -5.61 23.94 -17.92
N GLY A 173 -4.61 24.66 -17.43
CA GLY A 173 -4.80 25.90 -16.68
C GLY A 173 -5.45 27.03 -17.50
N GLY A 174 -5.24 27.06 -18.81
CA GLY A 174 -5.91 28.00 -19.71
C GLY A 174 -7.42 27.80 -19.82
N ASN A 175 -7.92 26.60 -19.49
CA ASN A 175 -9.31 26.18 -19.65
C ASN A 175 -10.09 26.07 -18.32
N GLN A 176 -9.52 26.54 -17.19
CA GLN A 176 -10.10 26.38 -15.84
C GLN A 176 -10.37 24.92 -15.42
N LEU A 177 -9.69 23.96 -16.05
CA LEU A 177 -9.79 22.54 -15.70
C LEU A 177 -8.81 22.20 -14.57
N GLU A 178 -9.16 21.24 -13.71
CA GLU A 178 -8.21 20.69 -12.73
C GLU A 178 -7.04 20.03 -13.47
N TYR A 179 -5.81 20.33 -13.04
CA TYR A 179 -4.62 19.71 -13.62
C TYR A 179 -4.54 18.22 -13.20
N PRO A 180 -4.58 17.26 -14.16
CA PRO A 180 -4.73 15.84 -13.85
C PRO A 180 -3.48 15.16 -13.28
N TYR A 181 -2.28 15.75 -13.46
CA TYR A 181 -1.00 15.08 -13.20
C TYR A 181 -0.20 15.67 -12.04
N THR A 182 -0.90 16.13 -11.00
CA THR A 182 -0.25 16.76 -9.83
C THR A 182 0.72 15.82 -9.12
N ARG A 183 0.36 14.55 -8.91
CA ARG A 183 1.18 13.60 -8.16
C ARG A 183 2.42 13.23 -8.96
N ALA A 184 2.24 12.94 -10.24
CA ALA A 184 3.29 12.69 -11.21
C ALA A 184 4.30 13.83 -11.28
N LEU A 185 3.83 15.07 -11.41
CA LEU A 185 4.70 16.24 -11.46
C LEU A 185 5.50 16.41 -10.17
N THR A 186 4.84 16.28 -9.02
CA THR A 186 5.49 16.37 -7.71
C THR A 186 6.56 15.30 -7.53
N ALA A 187 6.26 14.03 -7.84
CA ALA A 187 7.22 12.93 -7.77
C ALA A 187 8.42 13.14 -8.70
N THR A 188 8.16 13.61 -9.94
CA THR A 188 9.20 13.89 -10.93
C THR A 188 10.12 15.01 -10.47
N CYS A 189 9.57 16.11 -9.94
CA CYS A 189 10.35 17.22 -9.38
C CYS A 189 11.21 16.79 -8.19
N ILE A 190 10.65 15.96 -7.28
CA ILE A 190 11.36 15.40 -6.12
C ILE A 190 12.56 14.55 -6.55
N LEU A 191 12.42 13.71 -7.59
CA LEU A 191 13.53 12.90 -8.11
C LEU A 191 14.59 13.74 -8.85
N LEU A 192 14.16 14.77 -9.58
CA LEU A 192 15.07 15.69 -10.29
C LEU A 192 15.76 16.70 -9.36
N GLY A 193 15.34 16.82 -8.10
CA GLY A 193 15.87 17.79 -7.15
C GLY A 193 15.50 19.23 -7.50
N ILE A 194 14.32 19.45 -8.11
CA ILE A 194 13.82 20.77 -8.49
C ILE A 194 12.53 21.12 -7.71
N PRO A 195 12.23 22.41 -7.49
CA PRO A 195 11.00 22.81 -6.81
C PRO A 195 9.75 22.38 -7.59
N ALA A 196 8.82 21.69 -6.92
CA ALA A 196 7.52 21.37 -7.50
C ALA A 196 6.60 22.61 -7.51
N PRO A 197 5.92 22.93 -8.62
CA PRO A 197 4.99 24.04 -8.66
C PRO A 197 3.78 23.78 -7.75
N GLU A 198 3.19 24.85 -7.22
CA GLU A 198 1.87 24.74 -6.58
C GLU A 198 0.81 24.42 -7.63
N THR A 199 0.15 23.29 -7.45
CA THR A 199 -0.91 22.79 -8.32
C THR A 199 -2.25 22.65 -7.60
N VAL A 200 -2.25 22.71 -6.26
CA VAL A 200 -3.46 22.62 -5.44
C VAL A 200 -3.44 23.75 -4.41
N ASN A 201 -4.52 24.54 -4.40
CA ASN A 201 -4.80 25.49 -3.34
C ASN A 201 -5.68 24.79 -2.29
N LEU A 202 -5.15 24.51 -1.09
CA LEU A 202 -5.95 23.84 -0.05
C LEU A 202 -7.18 24.66 0.35
N ALA A 203 -7.09 25.99 0.38
CA ALA A 203 -8.19 26.85 0.79
C ALA A 203 -9.39 26.80 -0.19
N SER A 204 -9.17 26.39 -1.44
CA SER A 204 -10.27 26.13 -2.38
C SER A 204 -10.90 24.75 -2.22
N VAL A 205 -10.25 23.85 -1.47
CA VAL A 205 -10.70 22.46 -1.26
C VAL A 205 -11.41 22.30 0.09
N ASP A 206 -10.97 23.02 1.12
CA ASP A 206 -11.61 23.02 2.44
C ASP A 206 -11.53 24.42 3.08
N ALA A 207 -12.68 25.00 3.44
CA ALA A 207 -12.78 26.33 4.03
C ALA A 207 -12.47 26.36 5.54
N ASP A 208 -12.43 25.20 6.21
CA ASP A 208 -12.32 25.07 7.67
C ASP A 208 -10.94 24.54 8.11
N LEU A 209 -9.91 24.82 7.33
CA LEU A 209 -8.55 24.30 7.55
C LEU A 209 -7.84 24.90 8.77
N HIS A 210 -8.32 26.02 9.30
CA HIS A 210 -7.66 26.76 10.38
C HIS A 210 -8.15 26.35 11.78
N SER A 211 -9.20 25.54 11.86
CA SER A 211 -9.74 25.03 13.10
C SER A 211 -8.92 23.85 13.61
N ALA A 212 -8.53 23.87 14.89
CA ALA A 212 -7.84 22.75 15.49
C ALA A 212 -8.74 21.48 15.42
N PRO A 213 -8.19 20.33 15.02
CA PRO A 213 -8.98 19.11 14.94
C PRO A 213 -9.47 18.69 16.33
N PRO A 214 -10.64 18.04 16.43
CA PRO A 214 -11.15 17.55 17.70
C PRO A 214 -10.21 16.48 18.27
N VAL A 215 -10.12 16.42 19.60
CA VAL A 215 -9.40 15.35 20.28
C VAL A 215 -10.15 14.03 20.03
N ALA A 216 -9.42 12.99 19.62
CA ALA A 216 -10.00 11.67 19.43
C ALA A 216 -10.62 11.14 20.73
N LYS A 217 -11.77 10.45 20.62
CA LYS A 217 -12.53 9.92 21.76
C LYS A 217 -11.70 9.00 22.66
N GLU A 218 -10.83 8.20 22.05
CA GLU A 218 -9.85 7.36 22.75
C GLU A 218 -8.47 7.57 22.16
N THR A 219 -7.47 7.55 23.04
CA THR A 219 -6.07 7.78 22.69
C THR A 219 -5.16 6.85 23.48
N PHE A 220 -3.94 6.65 22.98
CA PHE A 220 -2.85 6.01 23.70
C PHE A 220 -1.59 6.88 23.64
N GLU A 221 -0.60 6.57 24.48
CA GLU A 221 0.69 7.26 24.45
C GLU A 221 1.72 6.43 23.68
N LEU A 222 2.47 7.08 22.79
CA LEU A 222 3.60 6.52 22.07
C LEU A 222 4.74 7.53 22.11
N ASN A 223 5.82 7.20 22.84
CA ASN A 223 7.00 8.05 22.99
C ASN A 223 6.65 9.50 23.41
N GLY A 224 5.84 9.64 24.46
CA GLY A 224 5.39 10.95 24.98
C GLY A 224 4.33 11.66 24.14
N ARG A 225 3.90 11.10 23.00
CA ARG A 225 2.83 11.65 22.15
C ARG A 225 1.51 10.93 22.39
N LYS A 226 0.45 11.71 22.61
CA LYS A 226 -0.93 11.22 22.70
C LYS A 226 -1.51 11.07 21.28
N LEU A 227 -1.82 9.85 20.88
CA LEU A 227 -2.27 9.51 19.52
C LEU A 227 -3.66 8.86 19.51
N PRO A 228 -4.46 9.04 18.44
CA PRO A 228 -5.74 8.34 18.30
C PRO A 228 -5.54 6.83 18.21
N ARG A 229 -6.50 6.05 18.73
CA ARG A 229 -6.42 4.57 18.64
C ARG A 229 -6.83 3.99 17.27
N ILE A 230 -7.17 4.84 16.31
CA ILE A 230 -7.41 4.46 14.90
C ILE A 230 -6.41 5.20 14.02
N PHE A 231 -5.63 4.44 13.25
CA PHE A 231 -4.70 4.96 12.26
C PHE A 231 -5.29 4.70 10.86
N SER A 232 -5.08 5.64 9.94
CA SER A 232 -5.50 5.48 8.55
C SER A 232 -4.37 4.85 7.74
N GLY A 233 -4.54 3.60 7.33
CA GLY A 233 -3.55 2.88 6.51
C GLY A 233 -3.68 3.23 5.03
N LEU A 234 -2.58 3.66 4.41
CA LEU A 234 -2.54 4.14 3.03
C LEU A 234 -2.06 3.07 2.03
N TRP A 235 -2.08 1.80 2.41
CA TRP A 235 -1.57 0.70 1.55
C TRP A 235 -2.32 0.56 0.22
N GLN A 236 -3.58 0.99 0.13
CA GLN A 236 -4.32 1.03 -1.15
C GLN A 236 -3.82 2.12 -2.11
N MET A 237 -2.92 3.01 -1.69
CA MET A 237 -2.21 3.93 -2.59
C MET A 237 -0.97 3.26 -3.25
N SER A 238 -0.69 1.99 -2.93
CA SER A 238 0.43 1.23 -3.50
C SER A 238 0.38 1.03 -5.01
N SER A 239 -0.81 1.09 -5.61
CA SER A 239 -0.97 0.94 -7.06
C SER A 239 -2.35 1.46 -7.49
N PRO A 240 -2.48 2.06 -8.69
CA PRO A 240 -3.78 2.35 -9.30
C PRO A 240 -4.72 1.14 -9.43
N SER A 241 -4.20 -0.08 -9.31
CA SER A 241 -4.99 -1.32 -9.27
C SER A 241 -5.97 -1.39 -8.09
N TRP A 242 -5.70 -0.64 -7.02
CA TRP A 242 -6.62 -0.48 -5.88
C TRP A 242 -7.61 0.68 -6.06
N GLY A 243 -7.61 1.27 -7.26
CA GLY A 243 -8.31 2.48 -7.64
C GLY A 243 -7.41 3.72 -7.59
N SER A 244 -7.85 4.79 -8.23
CA SER A 244 -7.19 6.09 -8.20
C SER A 244 -8.22 7.19 -8.19
N ALA A 245 -7.85 8.35 -7.66
CA ALA A 245 -8.70 9.52 -7.61
C ALA A 245 -7.87 10.77 -7.97
N PRO A 246 -8.52 11.83 -8.49
CA PRO A 246 -7.91 13.14 -8.64
C PRO A 246 -7.28 13.63 -7.32
N THR A 247 -6.21 14.41 -7.44
CA THR A 247 -5.47 14.90 -6.26
C THR A 247 -6.35 15.75 -5.35
N SER A 248 -7.24 16.58 -5.91
CA SER A 248 -8.20 17.36 -5.15
C SER A 248 -9.07 16.50 -4.22
N LYS A 249 -9.61 15.38 -4.71
CA LYS A 249 -10.43 14.44 -3.92
C LYS A 249 -9.63 13.77 -2.81
N ILE A 250 -8.39 13.37 -3.10
CA ILE A 250 -7.49 12.77 -2.10
C ILE A 250 -7.22 13.78 -0.96
N ILE A 251 -6.85 15.00 -1.32
CA ILE A 251 -6.56 16.09 -0.37
C ILE A 251 -7.79 16.48 0.45
N ALA A 252 -8.97 16.59 -0.19
CA ALA A 252 -10.23 16.88 0.49
C ALA A 252 -10.53 15.83 1.56
N GLN A 253 -10.29 14.55 1.24
CA GLN A 253 -10.51 13.47 2.19
C GLN A 253 -9.48 13.47 3.32
N PHE A 254 -8.21 13.78 3.06
CA PHE A 254 -7.23 13.97 4.14
C PHE A 254 -7.68 15.07 5.10
N SER A 255 -8.15 16.20 4.56
CA SER A 255 -8.67 17.30 5.39
C SER A 255 -9.86 16.86 6.24
N ARG A 256 -10.82 16.13 5.64
CA ARG A 256 -11.96 15.58 6.37
C ARG A 256 -11.53 14.64 7.51
N TYR A 257 -10.55 13.78 7.28
CA TYR A 257 -10.02 12.86 8.29
C TYR A 257 -9.43 13.65 9.47
N VAL A 258 -8.62 14.67 9.18
CA VAL A 258 -8.05 15.55 10.21
C VAL A 258 -9.16 16.23 11.00
N ARG A 259 -10.18 16.81 10.34
CA ARG A 259 -11.34 17.44 11.03
C ARG A 259 -12.19 16.46 11.85
N ALA A 260 -12.11 15.17 11.58
CA ALA A 260 -12.76 14.12 12.38
C ALA A 260 -11.87 13.60 13.54
N GLY A 261 -10.68 14.16 13.73
CA GLY A 261 -9.71 13.71 14.73
C GLY A 261 -8.91 12.47 14.31
N MET A 262 -9.05 12.01 13.05
CA MET A 262 -8.24 10.95 12.46
C MET A 262 -6.94 11.55 11.93
N VAL A 263 -6.03 11.86 12.85
CA VAL A 263 -4.78 12.60 12.55
C VAL A 263 -3.56 11.71 12.35
N ALA A 264 -3.66 10.40 12.58
CA ALA A 264 -2.56 9.45 12.44
C ALA A 264 -2.69 8.61 11.16
N PHE A 265 -1.63 8.58 10.36
CA PHE A 265 -1.59 7.92 9.06
C PHE A 265 -0.43 6.93 9.01
N ASP A 266 -0.71 5.70 8.54
CA ASP A 266 0.29 4.65 8.33
C ASP A 266 0.54 4.45 6.84
N MET A 267 1.81 4.41 6.45
CA MET A 267 2.27 4.23 5.08
C MET A 267 3.57 3.41 5.03
N ALA A 268 4.21 3.30 3.86
CA ALA A 268 5.46 2.60 3.68
C ALA A 268 6.23 3.12 2.47
N ASP A 269 7.54 2.89 2.44
CA ASP A 269 8.42 3.15 1.30
C ASP A 269 7.91 2.56 -0.03
N HIS A 270 7.27 1.40 0.02
CA HIS A 270 6.74 0.69 -1.14
C HIS A 270 5.24 0.95 -1.41
N TYR A 271 4.55 1.79 -0.63
CA TYR A 271 3.14 2.14 -0.88
C TYR A 271 2.98 3.23 -1.93
N GLY A 272 3.54 2.99 -3.12
CA GLY A 272 3.34 3.85 -4.28
C GLY A 272 3.61 5.31 -3.95
N ASP A 273 2.60 6.16 -4.09
CA ASP A 273 2.71 7.60 -3.88
C ASP A 273 2.28 8.09 -2.49
N ALA A 274 1.97 7.18 -1.54
CA ALA A 274 1.43 7.53 -0.22
C ALA A 274 2.26 8.59 0.51
N GLU A 275 3.60 8.40 0.62
CA GLU A 275 4.49 9.36 1.29
C GLU A 275 4.50 10.73 0.60
N ILE A 276 4.45 10.75 -0.73
CA ILE A 276 4.51 11.98 -1.53
C ILE A 276 3.21 12.78 -1.39
N VAL A 277 2.08 12.11 -1.52
CA VAL A 277 0.76 12.75 -1.47
C VAL A 277 0.46 13.23 -0.04
N PHE A 278 0.72 12.39 0.96
CA PHE A 278 0.56 12.79 2.36
C PHE A 278 1.54 13.90 2.74
N GLY A 279 2.82 13.78 2.36
CA GLY A 279 3.84 14.78 2.63
C GLY A 279 3.45 16.15 2.06
N ARG A 280 2.96 16.18 0.82
CA ARG A 280 2.45 17.41 0.20
C ARG A 280 1.22 17.95 0.93
N PHE A 281 0.26 17.10 1.30
CA PHE A 281 -0.90 17.52 2.10
C PHE A 281 -0.46 18.15 3.43
N ASN A 282 0.40 17.49 4.20
CA ASN A 282 0.90 17.98 5.49
C ASN A 282 1.73 19.27 5.35
N TYR A 283 2.56 19.37 4.30
CA TYR A 283 3.31 20.58 3.98
C TYR A 283 2.40 21.77 3.67
N LEU A 284 1.28 21.55 2.99
CA LEU A 284 0.32 22.61 2.68
C LEU A 284 -0.65 22.90 3.83
N TYR A 285 -0.93 21.94 4.71
CA TYR A 285 -1.91 22.08 5.79
C TYR A 285 -1.50 23.22 6.74
N PRO A 286 -2.39 24.17 7.08
CA PRO A 286 -1.99 25.40 7.76
C PRO A 286 -1.62 25.17 9.23
N LEU A 287 -2.21 24.16 9.89
CA LEU A 287 -1.90 23.82 11.28
C LEU A 287 -0.75 22.80 11.33
N LYS A 288 0.45 23.25 11.69
CA LYS A 288 1.63 22.37 11.80
C LYS A 288 1.59 21.53 13.07
N GLY A 289 2.09 20.30 12.97
CA GLY A 289 2.20 19.37 14.10
C GLY A 289 0.89 18.69 14.50
N VAL A 290 -0.19 18.86 13.73
CA VAL A 290 -1.49 18.21 14.03
C VAL A 290 -1.55 16.76 13.56
N THR A 291 -0.87 16.41 12.47
CA THR A 291 -0.84 15.06 11.93
C THR A 291 0.32 14.24 12.48
N PHE A 292 0.18 12.92 12.44
CA PHE A 292 1.23 11.97 12.80
C PHE A 292 1.46 10.99 11.65
N ALA A 293 2.69 10.89 11.16
CA ALA A 293 3.07 10.03 10.03
C ALA A 293 3.89 8.81 10.49
N GLY A 294 3.30 7.62 10.40
CA GLY A 294 4.02 6.36 10.49
C GLY A 294 4.41 5.87 9.10
N THR A 295 5.70 5.74 8.82
CA THR A 295 6.20 5.11 7.58
C THR A 295 7.11 3.93 7.89
N LYS A 296 7.65 3.29 6.85
CA LYS A 296 8.44 2.06 6.96
C LYS A 296 9.73 2.13 6.17
N TYR A 297 10.75 1.45 6.71
CA TYR A 297 11.91 0.99 5.95
C TYR A 297 11.80 -0.53 5.82
N CYS A 298 11.46 -0.99 4.61
CA CYS A 298 11.26 -2.40 4.31
C CYS A 298 12.42 -2.99 3.50
N VAL A 299 13.08 -4.00 4.07
CA VAL A 299 14.11 -4.77 3.38
C VAL A 299 13.53 -6.10 2.92
N PHE A 300 13.31 -6.22 1.60
CA PHE A 300 12.77 -7.42 0.94
C PHE A 300 13.80 -8.21 0.14
N SER A 301 15.00 -7.65 -0.06
CA SER A 301 16.08 -8.28 -0.83
C SER A 301 17.37 -8.26 -0.01
N PRO A 302 18.22 -9.30 -0.13
CA PRO A 302 19.46 -9.34 0.64
C PRO A 302 20.29 -8.10 0.38
N MET A 303 20.79 -7.48 1.43
CA MET A 303 21.60 -6.29 1.34
C MET A 303 22.68 -6.27 2.42
N LYS A 304 23.76 -5.55 2.16
CA LYS A 304 24.74 -5.21 3.20
C LYS A 304 24.20 -4.02 3.99
N VAL A 305 24.09 -4.18 5.30
CA VAL A 305 23.71 -3.08 6.19
C VAL A 305 24.93 -2.22 6.49
N THR A 306 24.86 -0.94 6.12
CA THR A 306 25.83 0.09 6.52
C THR A 306 25.09 1.31 7.04
N ARG A 307 25.78 2.15 7.82
CA ARG A 307 25.22 3.40 8.33
C ARG A 307 24.74 4.31 7.20
N GLU A 308 25.53 4.41 6.13
CA GLU A 308 25.24 5.25 4.96
C GLU A 308 23.97 4.77 4.24
N ALA A 309 23.79 3.45 4.08
CA ALA A 309 22.60 2.89 3.46
C ALA A 309 21.34 3.17 4.29
N VAL A 310 21.42 3.03 5.62
CA VAL A 310 20.33 3.36 6.54
C VAL A 310 20.00 4.86 6.50
N GLN A 311 21.01 5.72 6.58
CA GLN A 311 20.83 7.17 6.52
C GLN A 311 20.28 7.65 5.17
N ALA A 312 20.65 7.01 4.07
CA ALA A 312 20.08 7.28 2.75
C ALA A 312 18.58 6.94 2.72
N ASN A 313 18.18 5.82 3.31
CA ASN A 313 16.76 5.45 3.41
C ASN A 313 15.96 6.47 4.24
N VAL A 314 16.48 6.90 5.40
CA VAL A 314 15.85 7.96 6.22
C VAL A 314 15.75 9.27 5.44
N SER A 315 16.81 9.66 4.71
CA SER A 315 16.81 10.88 3.89
C SER A 315 15.72 10.86 2.81
N GLU A 316 15.53 9.71 2.16
CA GLU A 316 14.50 9.55 1.14
C GLU A 316 13.08 9.68 1.73
N ARG A 317 12.82 9.10 2.91
CA ARG A 317 11.55 9.26 3.64
C ARG A 317 11.29 10.71 4.01
N CYS A 318 12.26 11.40 4.61
CA CYS A 318 12.16 12.83 4.93
C CYS A 318 11.81 13.67 3.69
N ARG A 319 12.49 13.42 2.56
CA ARG A 319 12.24 14.10 1.29
C ARG A 319 10.84 13.82 0.74
N ARG A 320 10.38 12.56 0.73
CA ARG A 320 9.04 12.20 0.22
C ARG A 320 7.93 12.77 1.09
N LEU A 321 8.09 12.72 2.42
CA LEU A 321 7.17 13.29 3.40
C LEU A 321 7.25 14.82 3.53
N GLN A 322 8.23 15.46 2.89
CA GLN A 322 8.50 16.91 3.02
C GLN A 322 8.65 17.36 4.48
N THR A 323 9.41 16.59 5.25
CA THR A 323 9.66 16.82 6.69
C THR A 323 11.15 16.70 7.01
N GLU A 324 11.60 17.38 8.07
CA GLU A 324 12.95 17.22 8.59
C GLU A 324 13.10 15.94 9.43
N LYS A 325 12.01 15.51 10.08
CA LYS A 325 11.95 14.33 10.93
C LYS A 325 10.73 13.46 10.64
N VAL A 326 10.91 12.15 10.67
CA VAL A 326 9.83 11.16 10.61
C VAL A 326 9.25 10.99 12.02
N ASP A 327 7.91 11.04 12.17
CA ASP A 327 7.26 10.88 13.48
C ASP A 327 7.43 9.45 14.01
N LEU A 328 7.17 8.46 13.16
CA LEU A 328 7.38 7.03 13.44
C LEU A 328 7.97 6.33 12.21
N LEU A 329 9.17 5.78 12.36
CA LEU A 329 9.78 4.91 11.35
C LEU A 329 9.75 3.47 11.83
N GLN A 330 9.11 2.59 11.06
CA GLN A 330 8.93 1.19 11.39
C GLN A 330 9.85 0.33 10.52
N PHE A 331 10.70 -0.48 11.13
CA PHE A 331 11.65 -1.31 10.40
C PHE A 331 11.05 -2.69 10.09
N HIS A 332 11.13 -3.11 8.84
CA HIS A 332 10.75 -4.46 8.38
C HIS A 332 11.97 -5.16 7.78
N TRP A 333 12.22 -6.39 8.23
CA TRP A 333 13.35 -7.20 7.79
C TRP A 333 12.90 -8.60 7.40
N GLN A 334 13.22 -9.00 6.16
CA GLN A 334 12.84 -10.29 5.60
C GLN A 334 13.65 -11.47 6.17
N PHE A 335 14.94 -11.26 6.43
CA PHE A 335 15.94 -12.32 6.59
C PHE A 335 16.32 -12.56 8.05
N TYR A 336 15.45 -13.22 8.83
CA TYR A 336 15.68 -13.44 10.26
C TYR A 336 16.90 -14.28 10.63
N ASP A 337 17.41 -15.08 9.70
CA ASP A 337 18.67 -15.79 9.88
C ASP A 337 19.91 -14.86 9.75
N ASP A 338 19.73 -13.66 9.24
CA ASP A 338 20.76 -12.63 9.11
C ASP A 338 20.59 -11.59 10.23
N SER A 339 21.53 -11.57 11.19
CA SER A 339 21.51 -10.69 12.35
C SER A 339 21.78 -9.22 12.04
N GLN A 340 22.07 -8.85 10.79
CA GLN A 340 22.28 -7.45 10.38
C GLN A 340 21.08 -6.53 10.68
N TYR A 341 19.88 -7.07 10.94
CA TYR A 341 18.73 -6.28 11.41
C TYR A 341 19.03 -5.52 12.71
N LEU A 342 19.87 -6.08 13.61
CA LEU A 342 20.27 -5.41 14.85
C LEU A 342 21.13 -4.18 14.57
N ASP A 343 22.06 -4.27 13.63
CA ASP A 343 22.90 -3.14 13.25
C ASP A 343 22.09 -2.06 12.52
N ALA A 344 21.16 -2.46 11.66
CA ALA A 344 20.24 -1.53 11.02
C ALA A 344 19.42 -0.75 12.05
N LEU A 345 18.86 -1.44 13.05
CA LEU A 345 18.08 -0.82 14.12
C LEU A 345 18.93 0.09 15.01
N ARG A 346 20.19 -0.25 15.29
CA ARG A 346 21.13 0.65 16.00
C ARG A 346 21.36 1.93 15.22
N PHE A 347 21.66 1.83 13.92
CA PHE A 347 21.85 3.01 13.07
C PHE A 347 20.58 3.86 12.96
N LEU A 348 19.39 3.24 12.92
CA LEU A 348 18.12 3.95 12.94
C LEU A 348 17.86 4.66 14.27
N ALA A 349 18.17 4.02 15.41
CA ALA A 349 18.01 4.60 16.73
C ALA A 349 18.94 5.79 16.99
N GLU A 350 20.11 5.82 16.34
CA GLU A 350 21.09 6.91 16.41
C GLU A 350 20.78 8.08 15.46
N ASP A 351 19.89 7.90 14.49
CA ASP A 351 19.54 8.95 13.52
C ASP A 351 18.49 9.90 14.11
N GLU A 352 18.89 11.13 14.44
CA GLU A 352 18.04 12.14 15.08
C GLU A 352 16.81 12.57 14.25
N ARG A 353 16.75 12.18 12.97
CA ARG A 353 15.60 12.40 12.09
C ARG A 353 14.49 11.36 12.33
N VAL A 354 14.77 10.27 13.04
CA VAL A 354 13.78 9.27 13.45
C VAL A 354 13.28 9.64 14.85
N SER A 355 12.07 10.22 14.93
CA SER A 355 11.53 10.65 16.23
C SER A 355 11.11 9.47 17.11
N THR A 356 10.51 8.44 16.49
CA THR A 356 10.07 7.21 17.15
C THR A 356 10.46 6.02 16.29
N LEU A 357 11.16 5.05 16.87
CA LEU A 357 11.50 3.79 16.21
C LEU A 357 10.49 2.70 16.56
N GLY A 358 9.95 2.05 15.54
CA GLY A 358 9.09 0.88 15.66
C GLY A 358 9.58 -0.29 14.79
N LEU A 359 8.94 -1.43 14.97
CA LEU A 359 9.14 -2.64 14.17
C LEU A 359 7.88 -2.92 13.33
N CYS A 360 8.03 -3.71 12.28
CA CYS A 360 6.93 -4.22 11.48
C CYS A 360 7.18 -5.69 11.17
N ASN A 361 6.23 -6.54 11.56
CA ASN A 361 6.22 -7.99 11.41
C ASN A 361 7.31 -8.75 12.18
N PHE A 362 7.95 -8.14 13.20
CA PHE A 362 8.92 -8.85 14.06
C PHE A 362 8.22 -9.87 14.94
N ASP A 363 8.54 -11.15 14.79
CA ASP A 363 8.06 -12.20 15.70
C ASP A 363 8.56 -11.97 17.14
N THR A 364 7.96 -12.67 18.12
CA THR A 364 8.32 -12.46 19.53
C THR A 364 9.80 -12.70 19.81
N LYS A 365 10.41 -13.74 19.20
CA LYS A 365 11.83 -14.06 19.41
C LYS A 365 12.73 -12.93 18.95
N HIS A 366 12.44 -12.34 17.79
CA HIS A 366 13.25 -11.25 17.24
C HIS A 366 12.97 -9.92 17.94
N LEU A 367 11.73 -9.67 18.39
CA LEU A 367 11.41 -8.54 19.27
C LEU A 367 12.22 -8.63 20.58
N GLU A 368 12.23 -9.78 21.25
CA GLU A 368 13.04 -10.04 22.45
C GLU A 368 14.52 -9.79 22.16
N ALA A 369 15.06 -10.32 21.05
CA ALA A 369 16.45 -10.11 20.67
C ALA A 369 16.81 -8.62 20.47
N VAL A 370 15.92 -7.81 19.88
CA VAL A 370 16.10 -6.35 19.74
C VAL A 370 16.17 -5.68 21.11
N LEU A 371 15.25 -6.03 22.01
CA LEU A 371 15.15 -5.46 23.35
C LEU A 371 16.35 -5.85 24.24
N ASP A 372 16.77 -7.12 24.19
CA ASP A 372 17.93 -7.66 24.92
C ASP A 372 19.24 -7.02 24.46
N ASN A 373 19.30 -6.52 23.23
CA ASN A 373 20.42 -5.73 22.70
C ASN A 373 20.36 -4.25 23.10
N GLY A 374 19.43 -3.85 23.98
CA GLY A 374 19.29 -2.49 24.49
C GLY A 374 18.73 -1.49 23.47
N ILE A 375 18.16 -1.97 22.35
CA ILE A 375 17.60 -1.11 21.32
C ILE A 375 16.17 -0.73 21.73
N LYS A 376 15.92 0.55 22.01
CA LYS A 376 14.59 1.03 22.35
C LYS A 376 13.70 1.12 21.10
N VAL A 377 12.65 0.30 21.10
CA VAL A 377 11.53 0.39 20.16
C VAL A 377 10.25 0.70 20.93
N TYR A 378 9.32 1.41 20.29
CA TYR A 378 8.07 1.85 20.93
C TYR A 378 6.85 1.09 20.43
N SER A 379 6.93 0.52 19.23
CA SER A 379 5.84 -0.24 18.64
C SER A 379 6.32 -1.44 17.83
N ASN A 380 5.44 -2.42 17.66
CA ASN A 380 5.56 -3.46 16.66
C ASN A 380 4.25 -3.55 15.86
N GLN A 381 4.33 -3.37 14.55
CA GLN A 381 3.18 -3.45 13.67
C GLN A 381 2.96 -4.89 13.20
N VAL A 382 1.83 -5.50 13.56
CA VAL A 382 1.56 -6.94 13.32
C VAL A 382 0.11 -7.19 12.89
N GLN A 383 -0.14 -8.31 12.22
CA GLN A 383 -1.50 -8.75 11.93
C GLN A 383 -2.19 -9.16 13.25
N PHE A 384 -3.38 -8.60 13.51
CA PHE A 384 -4.20 -9.00 14.66
C PHE A 384 -5.69 -8.79 14.37
N SER A 385 -6.47 -9.86 14.45
CA SER A 385 -7.92 -9.86 14.25
C SER A 385 -8.59 -11.00 15.04
N LEU A 386 -9.91 -11.10 14.96
CA LEU A 386 -10.66 -12.26 15.45
C LEU A 386 -10.28 -13.58 14.75
N ILE A 387 -9.71 -13.51 13.55
CA ILE A 387 -9.30 -14.66 12.72
C ILE A 387 -7.82 -14.99 12.92
N ASP A 388 -7.03 -14.02 13.36
CA ASP A 388 -5.61 -14.18 13.62
C ASP A 388 -5.28 -13.53 14.95
N SER A 389 -5.31 -14.33 16.01
CA SER A 389 -4.98 -13.93 17.36
C SER A 389 -3.62 -14.44 17.81
N ARG A 390 -2.71 -14.83 16.90
CA ARG A 390 -1.36 -15.30 17.25
C ARG A 390 -0.59 -14.37 18.21
N PRO A 391 -0.70 -13.02 18.11
CA PRO A 391 -0.01 -12.12 19.05
C PRO A 391 -0.38 -12.32 20.53
N VAL A 392 -1.54 -12.91 20.85
CA VAL A 392 -1.97 -13.12 22.25
C VAL A 392 -1.18 -14.21 22.96
N VAL A 393 -0.52 -15.11 22.22
CA VAL A 393 0.11 -16.32 22.78
C VAL A 393 1.41 -16.00 23.50
N ARG A 394 2.32 -15.26 22.85
CA ARG A 394 3.63 -14.89 23.41
C ARG A 394 3.91 -13.39 23.39
N MET A 395 3.65 -12.74 22.26
CA MET A 395 4.02 -11.34 22.03
C MET A 395 3.40 -10.37 23.04
N ALA A 396 2.12 -10.57 23.37
CA ALA A 396 1.38 -9.78 24.36
C ALA A 396 2.18 -9.53 25.65
N LYS A 397 2.75 -10.60 26.23
CA LYS A 397 3.50 -10.53 27.47
C LYS A 397 4.77 -9.68 27.32
N VAL A 398 5.51 -9.85 26.22
CA VAL A 398 6.74 -9.07 25.95
C VAL A 398 6.39 -7.60 25.76
N CYS A 399 5.33 -7.31 25.00
CA CYS A 399 4.84 -5.95 24.79
C CYS A 399 4.45 -5.24 26.08
N GLU A 400 3.74 -5.92 26.99
CA GLU A 400 3.38 -5.38 28.30
C GLU A 400 4.61 -5.15 29.18
N GLN A 401 5.56 -6.09 29.20
CA GLN A 401 6.76 -6.01 30.03
C GLN A 401 7.70 -4.87 29.63
N HIS A 402 7.82 -4.58 28.33
CA HIS A 402 8.77 -3.60 27.79
C HIS A 402 8.14 -2.28 27.35
N ASP A 403 6.82 -2.12 27.59
CA ASP A 403 6.01 -1.00 27.12
C ASP A 403 6.15 -0.75 25.61
N VAL A 404 6.01 -1.83 24.83
CA VAL A 404 5.96 -1.80 23.37
C VAL A 404 4.50 -1.93 22.95
N LYS A 405 3.98 -1.00 22.16
CA LYS A 405 2.59 -1.05 21.70
C LYS A 405 2.45 -1.83 20.39
N LEU A 406 1.39 -2.62 20.27
CA LEU A 406 1.01 -3.19 18.98
C LEU A 406 0.24 -2.15 18.15
N LEU A 407 0.68 -1.95 16.91
CA LEU A 407 -0.09 -1.27 15.87
C LEU A 407 -0.63 -2.36 14.94
N THR A 408 -1.94 -2.55 14.89
CA THR A 408 -2.50 -3.77 14.31
C THR A 408 -3.02 -3.50 12.91
N TYR A 409 -2.67 -4.35 11.94
CA TYR A 409 -3.28 -4.33 10.61
C TYR A 409 -4.07 -5.63 10.38
N GLY A 410 -4.83 -5.67 9.29
CA GLY A 410 -5.60 -6.87 8.92
C GLY A 410 -6.76 -7.17 9.88
N THR A 411 -7.06 -6.26 10.79
CA THR A 411 -8.12 -6.37 11.80
C THR A 411 -9.48 -6.67 11.21
N LEU A 412 -9.77 -6.17 10.00
CA LEU A 412 -11.01 -6.43 9.27
C LEU A 412 -10.94 -7.61 8.28
N CYS A 413 -9.83 -8.35 8.26
CA CYS A 413 -9.63 -9.54 7.43
C CYS A 413 -9.94 -9.27 5.94
N GLY A 414 -9.30 -8.26 5.34
CA GLY A 414 -9.59 -7.86 3.94
C GLY A 414 -11.01 -7.34 3.70
N GLY A 415 -11.72 -6.95 4.77
CA GLY A 415 -13.11 -6.53 4.74
C GLY A 415 -14.11 -7.68 4.80
N PHE A 416 -13.69 -8.90 5.19
CA PHE A 416 -14.59 -10.02 5.46
C PHE A 416 -15.38 -9.85 6.76
N LEU A 417 -14.81 -9.17 7.77
CA LEU A 417 -15.51 -8.85 9.01
C LEU A 417 -16.43 -7.63 8.82
N ALA A 418 -17.43 -7.78 7.96
CA ALA A 418 -18.39 -6.74 7.60
C ALA A 418 -19.76 -7.34 7.28
N GLU A 419 -20.83 -6.56 7.47
CA GLU A 419 -22.21 -7.04 7.32
C GLU A 419 -22.53 -7.59 5.92
N LYS A 420 -21.86 -7.09 4.88
CA LYS A 420 -22.05 -7.53 3.49
C LYS A 420 -21.77 -9.02 3.25
N TRP A 421 -20.99 -9.66 4.15
CA TRP A 421 -20.64 -11.08 4.10
C TRP A 421 -21.53 -11.97 4.94
N LEU A 422 -22.41 -11.39 5.77
CA LEU A 422 -23.30 -12.15 6.63
C LEU A 422 -24.34 -12.92 5.79
N GLY A 423 -24.46 -14.22 6.05
CA GLY A 423 -25.40 -15.10 5.35
C GLY A 423 -25.06 -15.34 3.88
N LYS A 424 -23.81 -15.06 3.47
CA LYS A 424 -23.33 -15.35 2.11
C LYS A 424 -22.69 -16.73 2.05
N ASP A 425 -22.83 -17.36 0.88
CA ASP A 425 -22.06 -18.56 0.54
C ASP A 425 -20.56 -18.24 0.47
N GLU A 426 -19.75 -19.30 0.52
CA GLU A 426 -18.30 -19.19 0.38
C GLU A 426 -17.95 -18.48 -0.94
N PRO A 427 -17.10 -17.44 -0.92
CA PRO A 427 -16.78 -16.69 -2.12
C PRO A 427 -15.97 -17.53 -3.11
N ASP A 428 -16.30 -17.42 -4.40
CA ASP A 428 -15.40 -17.87 -5.46
C ASP A 428 -14.17 -16.98 -5.50
N LEU A 429 -13.03 -17.51 -5.03
CA LEU A 429 -11.74 -16.81 -4.98
C LEU A 429 -11.21 -16.37 -6.33
N TYR A 430 -11.78 -16.87 -7.42
CA TYR A 430 -11.38 -16.55 -8.78
C TYR A 430 -12.30 -15.52 -9.43
N ALA A 431 -13.40 -15.14 -8.77
CA ALA A 431 -14.28 -14.09 -9.24
C ALA A 431 -13.56 -12.72 -9.28
N GLU A 432 -13.93 -11.90 -10.27
CA GLU A 432 -13.36 -10.55 -10.47
C GLU A 432 -13.63 -9.61 -9.28
N SER A 433 -14.73 -9.85 -8.55
CA SER A 433 -15.12 -9.07 -7.38
C SER A 433 -14.24 -9.31 -6.16
N ILE A 434 -13.43 -10.39 -6.16
CA ILE A 434 -12.54 -10.73 -5.06
C ILE A 434 -11.16 -10.09 -5.26
N THR A 435 -10.84 -9.17 -4.36
CA THR A 435 -9.56 -8.47 -4.34
C THR A 435 -8.40 -9.39 -3.97
N PRO A 436 -7.14 -9.08 -4.36
CA PRO A 436 -5.97 -9.85 -3.92
C PRO A 436 -5.86 -9.98 -2.39
N SER A 437 -6.23 -8.93 -1.66
CA SER A 437 -6.23 -8.91 -0.20
C SER A 437 -7.24 -9.91 0.35
N GLN A 438 -8.46 -9.95 -0.19
CA GLN A 438 -9.45 -10.96 0.20
C GLN A 438 -8.97 -12.38 -0.08
N ARG A 439 -8.29 -12.65 -1.20
CA ARG A 439 -7.75 -14.00 -1.46
C ARG A 439 -6.76 -14.44 -0.37
N LYS A 440 -5.88 -13.53 0.06
CA LYS A 440 -4.96 -13.76 1.17
C LYS A 440 -5.70 -14.02 2.48
N TYR A 441 -6.59 -13.12 2.88
CA TYR A 441 -7.31 -13.23 4.16
C TYR A 441 -8.28 -14.41 4.21
N TYR A 442 -8.80 -14.83 3.06
CA TYR A 442 -9.61 -16.03 2.98
C TYR A 442 -8.82 -17.30 3.30
N ALA A 443 -7.53 -17.37 2.93
CA ALA A 443 -6.66 -18.46 3.37
C ALA A 443 -6.56 -18.51 4.91
N MET A 444 -6.47 -17.36 5.58
CA MET A 444 -6.50 -17.28 7.05
C MET A 444 -7.83 -17.79 7.61
N ILE A 445 -8.97 -17.39 7.02
CA ILE A 445 -10.30 -17.88 7.45
C ILE A 445 -10.38 -19.41 7.34
N ARG A 446 -9.83 -19.98 6.26
CA ARG A 446 -9.79 -21.44 6.08
C ARG A 446 -8.96 -22.12 7.15
N SER A 447 -7.75 -21.64 7.42
CA SER A 447 -6.89 -22.19 8.48
C SER A 447 -7.49 -22.00 9.88
N TRP A 448 -8.24 -20.92 10.10
CA TRP A 448 -8.82 -20.59 11.40
C TRP A 448 -10.02 -21.47 11.79
N GLY A 449 -10.81 -21.95 10.83
CA GLY A 449 -12.02 -22.73 11.14
C GLY A 449 -13.02 -22.85 9.98
N GLY A 450 -12.69 -22.29 8.82
CA GLY A 450 -13.49 -22.38 7.61
C GLY A 450 -14.69 -21.43 7.57
N TRP A 451 -15.34 -21.38 6.42
CA TRP A 451 -16.41 -20.42 6.15
C TRP A 451 -17.63 -20.61 7.05
N THR A 452 -17.98 -21.85 7.41
CA THR A 452 -19.12 -22.15 8.28
C THR A 452 -18.96 -21.53 9.67
N LEU A 453 -17.82 -21.75 10.32
CA LEU A 453 -17.53 -21.15 11.63
C LEU A 453 -17.41 -19.62 11.52
N PHE A 454 -16.83 -19.14 10.41
CA PHE A 454 -16.78 -17.70 10.12
C PHE A 454 -18.17 -17.06 10.03
N GLN A 455 -19.15 -17.73 9.41
CA GLN A 455 -20.53 -17.25 9.38
C GLN A 455 -21.20 -17.25 10.76
N GLU A 456 -20.88 -18.22 11.62
CA GLU A 456 -21.31 -18.21 13.02
C GLU A 456 -20.73 -17.01 13.78
N LEU A 457 -19.43 -16.72 13.59
CA LEU A 457 -18.79 -15.52 14.14
C LEU A 457 -19.51 -14.25 13.67
N LEU A 458 -19.77 -14.10 12.37
CA LEU A 458 -20.46 -12.92 11.84
C LEU A 458 -21.86 -12.72 12.45
N ARG A 459 -22.61 -13.79 12.74
CA ARG A 459 -23.92 -13.71 13.42
C ARG A 459 -23.79 -13.22 14.87
N VAL A 460 -22.78 -13.72 15.59
CA VAL A 460 -22.48 -13.26 16.96
C VAL A 460 -22.11 -11.77 16.93
N LEU A 461 -21.20 -11.38 16.03
CA LEU A 461 -20.80 -9.98 15.86
C LEU A 461 -22.00 -9.11 15.48
N LYS A 462 -22.94 -9.59 14.64
CA LYS A 462 -24.15 -8.84 14.27
C LYS A 462 -25.07 -8.62 15.46
N THR A 463 -25.19 -9.60 16.36
CA THR A 463 -25.98 -9.49 17.58
C THR A 463 -25.41 -8.42 18.50
N ILE A 464 -24.09 -8.43 18.71
CA ILE A 464 -23.37 -7.43 19.51
C ILE A 464 -23.47 -6.05 18.85
N ALA A 465 -23.27 -5.97 17.54
CA ALA A 465 -23.38 -4.75 16.75
C ALA A 465 -24.76 -4.09 16.91
N SER A 466 -25.82 -4.90 16.89
CA SER A 466 -27.20 -4.43 17.07
C SER A 466 -27.46 -3.91 18.50
N LYS A 467 -26.89 -4.57 19.51
CA LYS A 467 -26.96 -4.15 20.92
C LYS A 467 -26.29 -2.81 21.17
N HIS A 468 -25.15 -2.55 20.54
CA HIS A 468 -24.36 -1.32 20.72
C HIS A 468 -24.63 -0.25 19.66
N HIS A 469 -25.55 -0.49 18.73
CA HIS A 469 -25.89 0.42 17.62
C HIS A 469 -24.69 0.79 16.73
N VAL A 470 -23.84 -0.19 16.43
CA VAL A 470 -22.65 -0.05 15.57
C VAL A 470 -22.64 -1.11 14.47
N SER A 471 -21.63 -1.11 13.59
CA SER A 471 -21.50 -2.14 12.54
C SER A 471 -20.72 -3.37 13.04
N VAL A 472 -20.84 -4.49 12.31
CA VAL A 472 -20.01 -5.69 12.54
C VAL A 472 -18.51 -5.38 12.49
N SER A 473 -18.09 -4.50 11.57
CA SER A 473 -16.69 -4.08 11.44
C SER A 473 -16.22 -3.31 12.67
N THR A 474 -17.07 -2.44 13.21
CA THR A 474 -16.81 -1.72 14.45
C THR A 474 -16.63 -2.67 15.65
N VAL A 475 -17.46 -3.71 15.78
CA VAL A 475 -17.29 -4.71 16.85
C VAL A 475 -15.96 -5.46 16.72
N ALA A 476 -15.57 -5.83 15.50
CA ALA A 476 -14.29 -6.52 15.25
C ALA A 476 -13.08 -5.62 15.61
N ILE A 477 -13.13 -4.33 15.25
CA ILE A 477 -12.11 -3.34 15.64
C ILE A 477 -12.06 -3.20 17.16
N ARG A 478 -13.22 -3.05 17.81
CA ARG A 478 -13.33 -2.87 19.26
C ARG A 478 -12.73 -4.04 20.03
N TRP A 479 -12.96 -5.27 19.56
CA TRP A 479 -12.38 -6.47 20.17
C TRP A 479 -10.84 -6.41 20.21
N VAL A 480 -10.19 -5.95 19.14
CA VAL A 480 -8.72 -5.78 19.11
C VAL A 480 -8.28 -4.60 19.99
N LEU A 481 -9.03 -3.50 20.00
CA LEU A 481 -8.71 -2.33 20.85
C LEU A 481 -8.88 -2.59 22.35
N ASP A 482 -9.63 -3.61 22.76
CA ASP A 482 -9.80 -3.95 24.18
C ASP A 482 -8.56 -4.57 24.82
N PHE A 483 -7.56 -4.99 24.03
CA PHE A 483 -6.30 -5.49 24.55
C PHE A 483 -5.39 -4.33 25.01
N PRO A 484 -4.84 -4.36 26.24
CA PRO A 484 -4.11 -3.23 26.82
C PRO A 484 -2.76 -2.93 26.13
N TYR A 485 -2.16 -3.92 25.49
CA TYR A 485 -0.93 -3.77 24.70
C TYR A 485 -1.18 -3.28 23.27
N VAL A 486 -2.42 -3.17 22.82
CA VAL A 486 -2.75 -2.61 21.50
C VAL A 486 -2.84 -1.09 21.60
N GLY A 487 -1.91 -0.38 20.94
CA GLY A 487 -1.94 1.07 20.83
C GLY A 487 -3.05 1.53 19.88
N ALA A 488 -3.02 1.03 18.65
CA ALA A 488 -3.98 1.40 17.62
C ALA A 488 -4.31 0.26 16.64
N VAL A 489 -5.46 0.38 15.99
CA VAL A 489 -5.87 -0.39 14.81
C VAL A 489 -5.66 0.46 13.55
N ILE A 490 -4.99 -0.09 12.55
CA ILE A 490 -4.76 0.52 11.24
C ILE A 490 -5.89 0.06 10.31
N VAL A 491 -6.74 0.99 9.90
CA VAL A 491 -7.84 0.74 8.97
C VAL A 491 -7.47 1.30 7.59
N GLY A 492 -7.52 0.44 6.56
CA GLY A 492 -7.15 0.83 5.21
C GLY A 492 -8.10 1.89 4.61
N ALA A 493 -7.54 2.97 4.07
CA ALA A 493 -8.27 4.06 3.44
C ALA A 493 -7.98 4.12 1.93
N ARG A 494 -9.03 4.07 1.10
CA ARG A 494 -8.93 4.29 -0.34
C ARG A 494 -9.17 5.78 -0.63
N MET A 495 -8.12 6.57 -0.42
CA MET A 495 -8.19 8.02 -0.49
C MET A 495 -8.75 8.52 -1.83
N GLY A 496 -9.73 9.42 -1.76
CA GLY A 496 -10.51 9.96 -2.88
C GLY A 496 -11.54 9.00 -3.51
N ILE A 497 -11.67 7.76 -3.02
CA ILE A 497 -12.49 6.71 -3.65
C ILE A 497 -13.64 6.25 -2.75
N SER A 498 -13.36 5.97 -1.48
CA SER A 498 -14.37 5.53 -0.52
C SER A 498 -14.22 6.23 0.82
N GLU A 499 -15.35 6.52 1.47
CA GLU A 499 -15.40 7.29 2.71
C GLU A 499 -15.98 6.43 3.85
N HIS A 500 -15.22 6.29 4.93
CA HIS A 500 -15.57 5.47 6.09
C HIS A 500 -15.23 6.16 7.43
N THR A 501 -15.03 7.49 7.43
CA THR A 501 -14.68 8.27 8.63
C THR A 501 -15.64 8.00 9.81
N ASP A 502 -16.95 8.07 9.56
CA ASP A 502 -17.96 7.92 10.62
C ASP A 502 -17.96 6.51 11.21
N GLU A 503 -17.84 5.47 10.37
CA GLU A 503 -17.79 4.07 10.81
C GLU A 503 -16.50 3.77 11.60
N ASN A 504 -15.37 4.29 11.16
CA ASN A 504 -14.09 4.12 11.85
C ASN A 504 -14.10 4.78 13.23
N THR A 505 -14.61 6.02 13.31
CA THR A 505 -14.70 6.77 14.58
C THR A 505 -15.78 6.24 15.51
N ALA A 506 -16.80 5.54 15.00
CA ALA A 506 -17.79 4.82 15.80
C ALA A 506 -17.19 3.62 16.57
N SER A 507 -15.96 3.21 16.26
CA SER A 507 -15.25 2.16 17.00
C SER A 507 -14.70 2.59 18.36
N LEU A 508 -14.86 3.86 18.70
CA LEU A 508 -14.36 4.47 19.94
C LEU A 508 -15.50 4.98 20.83
N GLY A 509 -15.26 5.01 22.13
CA GLY A 509 -16.17 5.57 23.14
C GLY A 509 -17.18 4.57 23.73
N TRP A 510 -16.95 3.27 23.52
CA TRP A 510 -17.74 2.17 24.10
C TRP A 510 -16.84 0.95 24.30
N SER A 511 -17.33 -0.09 24.96
CA SER A 511 -16.57 -1.32 25.25
C SER A 511 -17.46 -2.55 25.16
N LEU A 512 -16.86 -3.70 24.82
CA LEU A 512 -17.54 -4.99 24.90
C LEU A 512 -17.74 -5.36 26.37
N ASP A 513 -18.96 -5.74 26.75
CA ASP A 513 -19.19 -6.26 28.10
C ASP A 513 -18.82 -7.75 28.21
N GLU A 514 -18.96 -8.31 29.40
CA GLU A 514 -18.56 -9.69 29.68
C GLU A 514 -19.37 -10.71 28.85
N ASN A 515 -20.65 -10.44 28.59
CA ASN A 515 -21.49 -11.31 27.76
C ASN A 515 -21.09 -11.25 26.29
N ASP A 516 -20.75 -10.05 25.78
CA ASP A 516 -20.25 -9.87 24.42
C ASP A 516 -18.94 -10.64 24.22
N ARG A 517 -18.01 -10.50 25.17
CA ARG A 517 -16.71 -11.19 25.16
C ARG A 517 -16.88 -12.70 25.25
N ALA A 518 -17.73 -13.19 26.15
CA ALA A 518 -18.03 -14.61 26.28
C ALA A 518 -18.63 -15.19 24.99
N SER A 519 -19.56 -14.48 24.36
CA SER A 519 -20.21 -14.91 23.11
C SER A 519 -19.23 -15.03 21.95
N ILE A 520 -18.29 -14.08 21.83
CA ILE A 520 -17.20 -14.16 20.84
C ILE A 520 -16.30 -15.36 21.17
N GLU A 521 -15.86 -15.47 22.42
CA GLU A 521 -14.92 -16.49 22.87
C GLU A 521 -15.46 -17.92 22.69
N GLU A 522 -16.76 -18.16 22.85
CA GLU A 522 -17.39 -19.45 22.54
C GLU A 522 -17.21 -19.89 21.07
N VAL A 523 -17.16 -18.93 20.14
CA VAL A 523 -16.83 -19.23 18.74
C VAL A 523 -15.33 -19.44 18.57
N LEU A 524 -14.50 -18.56 19.17
CA LEU A 524 -13.04 -18.63 19.04
C LEU A 524 -12.45 -19.93 19.61
N LYS A 525 -13.04 -20.51 20.66
CA LYS A 525 -12.60 -21.81 21.23
C LYS A 525 -12.78 -23.00 20.28
N ARG A 526 -13.70 -22.89 19.33
CA ARG A 526 -13.98 -23.94 18.33
C ARG A 526 -13.13 -23.77 17.07
N SER A 527 -12.34 -22.72 17.01
CA SER A 527 -11.44 -22.40 15.92
C SER A 527 -10.06 -23.01 16.17
N SER A 528 -9.27 -23.14 15.12
CA SER A 528 -7.88 -23.62 15.18
C SER A 528 -6.88 -22.51 15.51
N ARG A 529 -7.27 -21.51 16.32
CA ARG A 529 -6.45 -20.30 16.54
C ARG A 529 -5.12 -20.57 17.24
N LEU A 530 -5.01 -21.64 18.02
CA LEU A 530 -3.76 -22.02 18.69
C LEU A 530 -2.88 -22.84 17.74
N GLU A 531 -3.48 -23.75 16.99
CA GLU A 531 -2.80 -24.54 15.96
C GLU A 531 -2.24 -23.63 14.87
N MET A 532 -2.93 -22.54 14.51
CA MET A 532 -2.38 -21.51 13.61
C MET A 532 -1.05 -20.92 14.11
N PHE A 533 -0.86 -20.77 15.43
CA PHE A 533 0.41 -20.33 16.00
C PHE A 533 1.49 -21.42 15.89
N GLU A 534 1.11 -22.70 16.05
CA GLU A 534 2.03 -23.82 15.91
C GLU A 534 2.47 -24.04 14.46
N ASP A 535 1.52 -23.93 13.52
CA ASP A 535 1.71 -24.20 12.09
C ASP A 535 2.37 -23.02 11.35
N MET A 536 1.93 -21.79 11.64
CA MET A 536 2.39 -20.59 10.94
C MET A 536 3.48 -19.83 11.72
N GLY A 537 3.78 -20.26 12.94
CA GLY A 537 4.61 -19.54 13.88
C GLY A 537 3.88 -18.36 14.52
N ASP A 538 4.66 -17.41 15.02
CA ASP A 538 4.15 -16.15 15.56
C ASP A 538 3.59 -15.25 14.43
N CYS A 539 3.69 -13.92 14.54
CA CYS A 539 3.26 -13.02 13.47
C CYS A 539 4.27 -12.91 12.30
N GLY A 540 3.79 -12.38 11.17
CA GLY A 540 4.64 -11.79 10.14
C GLY A 540 5.19 -12.77 9.10
N GLY A 541 5.17 -14.08 9.38
CA GLY A 541 5.63 -15.11 8.44
C GLY A 541 4.87 -15.16 7.11
N GLU A 542 3.64 -14.67 7.08
CA GLU A 542 2.81 -14.58 5.86
C GLU A 542 3.00 -13.28 5.05
N TYR A 543 3.82 -12.35 5.56
CA TYR A 543 4.17 -11.08 4.91
C TYR A 543 5.66 -10.94 4.60
N ARG A 544 6.48 -11.79 5.22
CA ARG A 544 7.78 -12.19 4.69
C ARG A 544 7.52 -13.23 3.60
#